data_AF-A0A7C9FBA2-F1
#
_entry.id   AF-A0A7C9FBA2-F1
#
_cell.length_a   1.000
_cell.length_b   1.000
_cell.length_c   1.000
_cell.angle_alpha   90.00
_cell.angle_beta   90.00
_cell.angle_gamma   90.00
#
_symmetry.space_group_name_H-M   'P 1'
#
loop_
_entity.id
_entity.type
_entity.pdbx_description
1 polymer ?
#
loop_
_entity_poly.entity_id
_entity_poly.type
_entity_poly.pdbx_seq_one_letter_code
_entity_poly.pdbx_strand_id
1 'polypeptide(L)'
;MTDKHVLQMTAESIGKDLLSALVTEIKLLPDLWVKLSEKKQNDVIDRLRARVEHNVKMATHLIASDGRVVVQGDLVQITIKDGVKAAVEFSSAAPNLHDLYDAQGKAVLLVVANATAHTGGMDEIRGEADQRGFDLGREYTDGDGDGMDGDKPDSAVVDAEFREVPKLGDGPTQAQIDEQHQAGRQAAAEGKPESECPVMAGELCIAWVKGWKEWHEEQTASGNEDPLYAQVEAFVIEQQKVSISSVQRQFKIGYNRAARLVELLDAKGIVSAMDSDGGRTVLRPRGTQGEES
;
A
#
# COMPACT_ATOMS: atom_id res chain seq x y z
N MET A 1 -25.92 -29.51 -19.95
CA MET A 1 -26.21 -28.07 -19.73
C MET A 1 -25.44 -27.48 -18.53
N THR A 2 -24.67 -28.29 -17.78
CA THR A 2 -23.95 -27.91 -16.54
C THR A 2 -22.55 -27.30 -16.76
N ASP A 3 -21.83 -27.69 -17.81
CA ASP A 3 -20.43 -27.33 -18.07
C ASP A 3 -20.21 -25.80 -18.20
N LYS A 4 -21.04 -25.12 -18.99
CA LYS A 4 -20.99 -23.66 -19.16
C LYS A 4 -21.26 -22.90 -17.86
N HIS A 5 -22.12 -23.43 -17.00
CA HIS A 5 -22.50 -22.76 -15.76
C HIS A 5 -21.37 -22.85 -14.71
N VAL A 6 -20.74 -24.01 -14.57
CA VAL A 6 -19.58 -24.21 -13.68
C VAL A 6 -18.39 -23.37 -14.13
N LEU A 7 -18.11 -23.36 -15.44
CA LEU A 7 -17.06 -22.51 -16.02
C LEU A 7 -17.32 -21.02 -15.79
N GLN A 8 -18.56 -20.58 -15.96
CA GLN A 8 -18.94 -19.18 -15.78
C GLN A 8 -18.90 -18.76 -14.29
N MET A 9 -19.40 -19.59 -13.38
CA MET A 9 -19.31 -19.34 -11.93
C MET A 9 -17.86 -19.30 -11.45
N THR A 10 -17.03 -20.20 -11.96
CA THR A 10 -15.60 -20.27 -11.62
C THR A 10 -14.85 -19.06 -12.17
N ALA A 11 -15.16 -18.62 -13.39
CA ALA A 11 -14.59 -17.42 -13.97
C ALA A 11 -15.01 -16.15 -13.20
N GLU A 12 -16.27 -16.05 -12.77
CA GLU A 12 -16.79 -14.92 -11.99
C GLU A 12 -16.15 -14.85 -10.60
N SER A 13 -16.03 -15.97 -9.88
CA SER A 13 -15.41 -15.99 -8.55
C SER A 13 -13.91 -15.71 -8.61
N ILE A 14 -13.18 -16.37 -9.52
CA ILE A 14 -11.73 -16.21 -9.65
C ILE A 14 -11.37 -14.81 -10.16
N GLY A 15 -12.11 -14.29 -11.14
CA GLY A 15 -11.88 -12.95 -11.67
C GLY A 15 -12.04 -11.89 -10.58
N LYS A 16 -13.08 -12.01 -9.76
CA LYS A 16 -13.31 -11.13 -8.60
C LYS A 16 -12.19 -11.23 -7.57
N ASP A 17 -11.75 -12.44 -7.24
CA ASP A 17 -10.73 -12.68 -6.22
C ASP A 17 -9.35 -12.17 -6.67
N LEU A 18 -8.97 -12.40 -7.92
CA LEU A 18 -7.74 -11.88 -8.51
C LEU A 18 -7.74 -10.35 -8.58
N LEU A 19 -8.83 -9.73 -9.04
CA LEU A 19 -8.93 -8.28 -9.11
C LEU A 19 -8.91 -7.65 -7.70
N SER A 20 -9.60 -8.26 -6.74
CA SER A 20 -9.59 -7.82 -5.35
C SER A 20 -8.18 -7.93 -4.75
N ALA A 21 -7.45 -9.01 -5.05
CA ALA A 21 -6.07 -9.19 -4.64
C ALA A 21 -5.14 -8.09 -5.21
N LEU A 22 -5.26 -7.76 -6.51
CA LEU A 22 -4.49 -6.71 -7.15
C LEU A 22 -4.77 -5.33 -6.52
N VAL A 23 -6.05 -4.97 -6.38
CA VAL A 23 -6.44 -3.70 -5.76
C VAL A 23 -5.94 -3.61 -4.32
N THR A 24 -5.96 -4.72 -3.59
CA THR A 24 -5.44 -4.77 -2.22
C THR A 24 -3.94 -4.53 -2.19
N GLU A 25 -3.15 -5.16 -3.07
CA GLU A 25 -1.71 -4.90 -3.11
C GLU A 25 -1.40 -3.45 -3.48
N ILE A 26 -2.10 -2.87 -4.46
CA ILE A 26 -1.94 -1.46 -4.83
C ILE A 26 -2.19 -0.53 -3.64
N LYS A 27 -3.22 -0.81 -2.83
CA LYS A 27 -3.54 -0.03 -1.63
C LYS A 27 -2.51 -0.18 -0.51
N LEU A 28 -1.80 -1.31 -0.47
CA LEU A 28 -0.79 -1.61 0.55
C LEU A 28 0.62 -1.16 0.13
N LEU A 29 0.79 -0.66 -1.11
CA LEU A 29 2.09 -0.15 -1.55
C LEU A 29 2.50 1.05 -0.69
N PRO A 30 3.69 1.02 -0.07
CA PRO A 30 4.15 2.10 0.80
C PRO A 30 4.56 3.36 0.03
N ASP A 31 4.93 3.20 -1.25
CA ASP A 31 5.28 4.29 -2.17
C ASP A 31 4.98 3.85 -3.62
N LEU A 32 5.15 4.77 -4.57
CA LEU A 32 5.05 4.50 -5.99
C LEU A 32 5.98 3.36 -6.41
N TRP A 33 5.51 2.51 -7.33
CA TRP A 33 6.23 1.33 -7.81
C TRP A 33 7.72 1.61 -8.14
N VAL A 34 7.97 2.67 -8.92
CA VAL A 34 9.31 3.08 -9.38
C VAL A 34 10.24 3.50 -8.22
N LYS A 35 9.68 3.89 -7.08
CA LYS A 35 10.44 4.27 -5.88
C LYS A 35 10.70 3.09 -4.94
N LEU A 36 10.06 1.95 -5.16
CA LEU A 36 10.31 0.74 -4.40
C LEU A 36 11.63 0.14 -4.86
N SER A 37 12.43 -0.32 -3.91
CA SER A 37 13.60 -1.12 -4.27
C SER A 37 13.19 -2.42 -4.96
N GLU A 38 14.07 -2.99 -5.77
CA GLU A 38 13.90 -4.27 -6.46
C GLU A 38 13.40 -5.34 -5.49
N LYS A 39 13.98 -5.40 -4.28
CA LYS A 39 13.54 -6.33 -3.23
C LYS A 39 12.07 -6.13 -2.84
N LYS A 40 11.64 -4.88 -2.60
CA LYS A 40 10.25 -4.57 -2.24
C LYS A 40 9.29 -4.84 -3.41
N GLN A 41 9.72 -4.58 -4.64
CA GLN A 41 8.96 -4.93 -5.85
C GLN A 41 8.77 -6.45 -5.96
N ASN A 42 9.85 -7.22 -5.78
CA ASN A 42 9.81 -8.69 -5.75
C ASN A 42 8.90 -9.22 -4.63
N ASP A 43 8.94 -8.64 -3.43
CA ASP A 43 8.04 -9.03 -2.34
C ASP A 43 6.55 -8.87 -2.73
N VAL A 44 6.20 -7.82 -3.48
CA VAL A 44 4.83 -7.61 -3.99
C VAL A 44 4.50 -8.63 -5.08
N ILE A 45 5.42 -8.86 -6.02
CA ILE A 45 5.25 -9.82 -7.12
C ILE A 45 5.06 -11.23 -6.57
N ASP A 46 5.85 -11.64 -5.58
CA ASP A 46 5.78 -12.97 -4.99
C ASP A 46 4.43 -13.21 -4.29
N ARG A 47 3.90 -12.20 -3.58
CA ARG A 47 2.56 -12.28 -2.99
C ARG A 47 1.47 -12.38 -4.05
N LEU A 48 1.57 -11.61 -5.14
CA LEU A 48 0.63 -11.72 -6.26
C LEU A 48 0.73 -13.09 -6.94
N ARG A 49 1.95 -13.58 -7.20
CA ARG A 49 2.18 -14.90 -7.80
C ARG A 49 1.53 -16.00 -6.98
N ALA A 50 1.73 -16.01 -5.65
CA ALA A 50 1.12 -16.99 -4.76
C ALA A 50 -0.43 -16.95 -4.83
N ARG A 51 -1.03 -15.76 -4.91
CA ARG A 51 -2.48 -15.61 -5.04
C ARG A 51 -2.98 -16.11 -6.40
N VAL A 52 -2.27 -15.81 -7.48
CA VAL A 52 -2.65 -16.30 -8.81
C VAL A 52 -2.54 -17.83 -8.87
N GLU A 53 -1.44 -18.39 -8.37
CA GLU A 53 -1.24 -19.84 -8.33
C GLU A 53 -2.34 -20.55 -7.53
N HIS A 54 -2.72 -20.01 -6.36
CA HIS A 54 -3.82 -20.55 -5.57
C HIS A 54 -5.15 -20.53 -6.34
N ASN A 55 -5.49 -19.41 -6.99
CA ASN A 55 -6.71 -19.28 -7.77
C ASN A 55 -6.74 -20.23 -8.98
N VAL A 56 -5.63 -20.38 -9.69
CA VAL A 56 -5.50 -21.31 -10.82
C VAL A 56 -5.66 -22.76 -10.37
N LYS A 57 -5.07 -23.14 -9.22
CA LYS A 57 -5.28 -24.45 -8.61
C LYS A 57 -6.75 -24.69 -8.32
N MET A 58 -7.42 -23.74 -7.67
CA MET A 58 -8.85 -23.84 -7.37
C MET A 58 -9.70 -23.93 -8.64
N ALA A 59 -9.40 -23.15 -9.69
CA ALA A 59 -10.07 -23.24 -10.99
C ALA A 59 -9.98 -24.64 -11.56
N THR A 60 -8.76 -25.18 -11.59
CA THR A 60 -8.48 -26.50 -12.16
C THR A 60 -9.25 -27.59 -11.40
N HIS A 61 -9.32 -27.48 -10.07
CA HIS A 61 -10.06 -28.42 -9.23
C HIS A 61 -11.57 -28.31 -9.43
N LEU A 62 -12.11 -27.09 -9.50
CA LEU A 62 -13.55 -26.86 -9.73
C LEU A 62 -13.97 -27.38 -11.11
N ILE A 63 -13.18 -27.10 -12.15
CA ILE A 63 -13.43 -27.61 -13.50
C ILE A 63 -13.33 -29.14 -13.52
N ALA A 64 -12.29 -29.70 -12.89
CA ALA A 64 -12.12 -31.15 -12.78
C ALA A 64 -13.27 -31.84 -12.02
N SER A 65 -13.90 -31.13 -11.08
CA SER A 65 -15.02 -31.67 -10.30
C SER A 65 -16.26 -31.91 -11.15
N ASP A 66 -16.57 -31.04 -12.11
CA ASP A 66 -17.73 -31.14 -13.03
C ASP A 66 -19.01 -31.64 -12.32
N GLY A 67 -19.29 -31.05 -11.15
CA GLY A 67 -20.47 -31.34 -10.33
C GLY A 67 -20.47 -32.70 -9.59
N ARG A 68 -19.34 -33.41 -9.57
CA ARG A 68 -19.17 -34.68 -8.85
C ARG A 68 -18.70 -34.46 -7.42
N VAL A 69 -18.93 -35.44 -6.56
CA VAL A 69 -18.32 -35.49 -5.22
C VAL A 69 -16.82 -35.68 -5.38
N VAL A 70 -16.05 -34.68 -4.96
CA VAL A 70 -14.59 -34.70 -5.00
C VAL A 70 -14.05 -34.69 -3.57
N VAL A 71 -13.05 -35.54 -3.35
CA VAL A 71 -12.22 -35.54 -2.14
C VAL A 71 -10.79 -35.32 -2.60
N GLN A 72 -10.22 -34.18 -2.20
CA GLN A 72 -8.86 -33.81 -2.56
C GLN A 72 -7.86 -34.46 -1.60
N GLY A 73 -6.86 -35.14 -2.16
CA GLY A 73 -5.76 -35.73 -1.40
C GLY A 73 -4.47 -35.77 -2.22
N ASP A 74 -3.36 -35.97 -1.53
CA ASP A 74 -2.03 -36.00 -2.10
C ASP A 74 -1.65 -37.45 -2.43
N LEU A 75 -1.22 -37.70 -3.66
CA LEU A 75 -0.75 -39.02 -4.07
C LEU A 75 0.67 -39.24 -3.56
N VAL A 76 0.82 -40.00 -2.47
CA VAL A 76 2.10 -40.21 -1.78
C VAL A 76 2.91 -41.35 -2.37
N GLN A 77 2.24 -42.44 -2.78
CA GLN A 77 2.94 -43.62 -3.29
C GLN A 77 2.10 -44.33 -4.36
N ILE A 78 2.77 -44.79 -5.43
CA ILE A 78 2.21 -45.74 -6.40
C ILE A 78 3.04 -47.02 -6.32
N THR A 79 2.38 -48.15 -6.10
CA THR A 79 3.00 -49.48 -6.13
C THR A 79 2.40 -50.27 -7.27
N ILE A 80 3.27 -50.78 -8.16
CA ILE A 80 2.87 -51.58 -9.32
C ILE A 80 3.38 -53.00 -9.10
N LYS A 81 2.54 -53.86 -8.54
CA LYS A 81 2.79 -55.30 -8.37
C LYS A 81 1.45 -56.02 -8.30
N ASP A 82 1.16 -56.87 -9.28
CA ASP A 82 -0.11 -57.58 -9.43
C ASP A 82 -1.34 -56.65 -9.42
N GLY A 83 -1.21 -55.51 -10.10
CA GLY A 83 -2.16 -54.39 -10.10
C GLY A 83 -1.49 -53.07 -9.70
N VAL A 84 -2.22 -51.96 -9.85
CA VAL A 84 -1.77 -50.63 -9.44
C VAL A 84 -2.44 -50.29 -8.11
N LYS A 85 -1.64 -50.02 -7.08
CA LYS A 85 -2.10 -49.51 -5.78
C LYS A 85 -1.59 -48.09 -5.61
N ALA A 86 -2.50 -47.15 -5.37
CA ALA A 86 -2.19 -45.76 -5.06
C ALA A 86 -2.47 -45.52 -3.57
N ALA A 87 -1.50 -44.99 -2.85
CA ALA A 87 -1.69 -44.45 -1.51
C ALA A 87 -1.91 -42.94 -1.65
N VAL A 88 -3.13 -42.50 -1.33
CA VAL A 88 -3.51 -41.09 -1.31
C VAL A 88 -3.73 -40.68 0.13
N GLU A 89 -3.03 -39.63 0.55
CA GLU A 89 -3.20 -39.03 1.87
C GLU A 89 -4.22 -37.90 1.77
N PHE A 90 -5.17 -37.87 2.70
CA PHE A 90 -6.20 -36.84 2.73
C PHE A 90 -6.05 -36.02 4.00
N SER A 91 -6.21 -34.71 3.87
CA SER A 91 -6.31 -33.84 5.05
C SER A 91 -7.52 -34.25 5.87
N SER A 92 -7.39 -34.22 7.20
CA SER A 92 -8.53 -34.44 8.11
C SER A 92 -9.62 -33.38 7.96
N ALA A 93 -9.30 -32.22 7.40
CA ALA A 93 -10.24 -31.15 7.06
C ALA A 93 -10.80 -31.27 5.64
N ALA A 94 -10.47 -32.32 4.89
CA ALA A 94 -10.94 -32.47 3.51
C ALA A 94 -12.48 -32.59 3.48
N PRO A 95 -13.16 -31.77 2.66
CA PRO A 95 -14.60 -31.89 2.49
C PRO A 95 -14.93 -33.25 1.89
N ASN A 96 -16.12 -33.78 2.21
CA ASN A 96 -16.64 -35.03 1.65
C ASN A 96 -15.82 -36.29 1.98
N LEU A 97 -14.93 -36.25 2.99
CA LEU A 97 -14.14 -37.42 3.42
C LEU A 97 -15.04 -38.60 3.85
N HIS A 98 -16.22 -38.30 4.40
CA HIS A 98 -17.24 -39.31 4.73
C HIS A 98 -17.76 -40.06 3.51
N ASP A 99 -18.01 -39.35 2.40
CA ASP A 99 -18.44 -39.97 1.13
C ASP A 99 -17.39 -40.93 0.57
N LEU A 100 -16.09 -40.67 0.82
CA LEU A 100 -15.02 -41.58 0.43
C LEU A 100 -15.07 -42.89 1.23
N TYR A 101 -15.35 -42.84 2.53
CA TYR A 101 -15.52 -44.05 3.33
C TYR A 101 -16.73 -44.86 2.84
N ASP A 102 -17.83 -44.20 2.50
CA ASP A 102 -19.04 -44.83 1.98
C ASP A 102 -18.89 -45.38 0.54
N ALA A 103 -17.83 -44.97 -0.16
CA ALA A 103 -17.46 -45.46 -1.48
C ALA A 103 -16.64 -46.76 -1.46
N GLN A 104 -16.32 -47.31 -0.29
CA GLN A 104 -15.56 -48.56 -0.19
C GLN A 104 -16.24 -49.70 -0.97
N GLY A 105 -15.48 -50.33 -1.88
CA GLY A 105 -15.98 -51.41 -2.74
C GLY A 105 -16.78 -50.96 -3.96
N LYS A 106 -16.95 -49.65 -4.19
CA LYS A 106 -17.58 -49.08 -5.38
C LYS A 106 -16.53 -48.63 -6.40
N ALA A 107 -16.94 -48.46 -7.66
CA ALA A 107 -16.09 -47.89 -8.69
C ALA A 107 -15.85 -46.40 -8.42
N VAL A 108 -14.60 -45.96 -8.50
CA VAL A 108 -14.17 -44.56 -8.33
C VAL A 108 -13.36 -44.10 -9.53
N LEU A 109 -13.45 -42.82 -9.87
CA LEU A 109 -12.65 -42.20 -10.92
C LEU A 109 -11.53 -41.37 -10.27
N LEU A 110 -10.29 -41.60 -10.66
CA LEU A 110 -9.15 -40.77 -10.26
C LEU A 110 -8.94 -39.68 -11.31
N VAL A 111 -9.06 -38.41 -10.91
CA VAL A 111 -8.80 -37.26 -11.77
C VAL A 111 -7.52 -36.57 -11.31
N VAL A 112 -6.54 -36.46 -12.21
CA VAL A 112 -5.27 -35.77 -11.94
C VAL A 112 -5.37 -34.35 -12.48
N ALA A 113 -5.59 -33.39 -11.59
CA ALA A 113 -5.62 -31.97 -11.93
C ALA A 113 -4.19 -31.40 -11.95
N ASN A 114 -3.69 -31.03 -13.13
CA ASN A 114 -2.36 -30.41 -13.27
C ASN A 114 -2.48 -28.88 -13.41
N ALA A 115 -2.45 -28.18 -12.27
CA ALA A 115 -2.51 -26.72 -12.26
C ALA A 115 -1.22 -26.05 -12.75
N THR A 116 -0.05 -26.71 -12.63
CA THR A 116 1.24 -26.11 -13.03
C THR A 116 1.36 -25.96 -14.54
N ALA A 117 0.56 -26.68 -15.32
CA ALA A 117 0.43 -26.46 -16.76
C ALA A 117 -0.11 -25.05 -17.11
N HIS A 118 -0.77 -24.37 -16.17
CA HIS A 118 -1.42 -23.08 -16.37
C HIS A 118 -0.69 -21.90 -15.73
N THR A 119 0.44 -22.14 -15.03
CA THR A 119 1.24 -21.10 -14.35
C THR A 119 2.61 -20.87 -15.00
N GLY A 120 2.86 -21.44 -16.18
CA GLY A 120 4.10 -21.24 -16.93
C GLY A 120 4.38 -19.77 -17.25
N GLY A 121 5.64 -19.35 -17.15
CA GLY A 121 6.08 -17.98 -17.43
C GLY A 121 5.88 -16.98 -16.27
N MET A 122 5.21 -17.36 -15.17
CA MET A 122 5.06 -16.47 -14.00
C MET A 122 6.39 -16.10 -13.32
N ASP A 123 7.43 -16.92 -13.48
CA ASP A 123 8.76 -16.68 -12.90
C ASP A 123 9.60 -15.66 -13.70
N GLU A 124 9.14 -15.32 -14.92
CA GLU A 124 9.74 -14.30 -15.78
C GLU A 124 9.36 -12.88 -15.33
N ILE A 125 8.26 -12.74 -14.58
CA ILE A 125 7.82 -11.46 -14.00
C ILE A 125 8.63 -11.20 -12.73
N ARG A 126 9.47 -10.15 -12.76
CA ARG A 126 10.36 -9.76 -11.67
C ARG A 126 10.40 -8.25 -11.52
N GLY A 127 10.79 -7.78 -10.33
CA GLY A 127 11.01 -6.38 -10.04
C GLY A 127 12.10 -5.81 -10.95
N GLU A 128 12.00 -4.52 -11.24
CA GLU A 128 13.02 -3.82 -12.00
C GLU A 128 14.26 -3.67 -11.11
N ALA A 129 15.43 -3.91 -11.69
CA ALA A 129 16.69 -3.70 -10.99
C ALA A 129 16.76 -2.26 -10.48
N ASP A 130 17.22 -2.09 -9.25
CA ASP A 130 17.44 -0.76 -8.68
C ASP A 130 18.32 0.02 -9.66
N GLN A 131 17.78 1.10 -10.24
CA GLN A 131 18.61 2.02 -11.00
C GLN A 131 19.68 2.50 -10.03
N ARG A 132 20.93 2.05 -10.24
CA ARG A 132 22.07 2.53 -9.46
C ARG A 132 21.99 4.05 -9.50
N GLY A 133 21.86 4.66 -8.33
CA GLY A 133 22.03 6.10 -8.20
C GLY A 133 23.29 6.47 -8.97
N PHE A 134 23.17 7.47 -9.85
CA PHE A 134 24.30 8.00 -10.60
C PHE A 134 25.44 8.22 -9.60
N ASP A 135 26.52 7.44 -9.70
CA ASP A 135 27.70 7.57 -8.85
C ASP A 135 28.45 8.81 -9.32
N LEU A 136 27.99 9.97 -8.86
CA LEU A 136 28.72 11.22 -8.94
C LEU A 136 29.88 11.06 -7.97
N GLY A 137 31.00 10.55 -8.51
CA GLY A 137 32.16 10.12 -7.76
C GLY A 137 32.56 11.07 -6.64
N ARG A 138 33.09 10.45 -5.57
CA ARG A 138 33.59 11.05 -4.32
C ARG A 138 33.71 12.57 -4.32
N GLU A 139 33.03 13.18 -3.37
CA GLU A 139 33.30 14.55 -2.92
C GLU A 139 34.81 14.69 -2.65
N TYR A 140 35.48 15.57 -3.41
CA TYR A 140 36.88 15.92 -3.16
C TYR A 140 36.94 16.57 -1.78
N THR A 141 37.38 15.84 -0.77
CA THR A 141 37.78 16.43 0.50
C THR A 141 39.19 17.01 0.34
N ASP A 142 39.44 18.17 0.93
CA ASP A 142 40.68 18.97 0.87
C ASP A 142 41.94 18.27 1.47
N GLY A 143 41.99 16.93 1.47
CA GLY A 143 43.04 16.11 2.08
C GLY A 143 43.82 15.23 1.10
N ASP A 144 43.44 15.14 -0.18
CA ASP A 144 44.12 14.28 -1.16
C ASP A 144 45.33 14.97 -1.81
N GLY A 145 46.07 15.74 -1.02
CA GLY A 145 47.34 16.33 -1.40
C GLY A 145 48.46 15.29 -1.34
N ASP A 146 48.52 14.41 -2.34
CA ASP A 146 49.71 13.57 -2.53
C ASP A 146 50.81 14.40 -3.20
N GLY A 147 51.95 14.48 -2.52
CA GLY A 147 53.04 15.39 -2.83
C GLY A 147 53.80 15.00 -4.09
N MET A 148 54.13 16.00 -4.90
CA MET A 148 55.26 15.92 -5.82
C MET A 148 56.19 17.12 -5.60
N ASP A 149 57.20 16.89 -4.76
CA ASP A 149 58.46 17.60 -4.82
C ASP A 149 59.26 17.08 -6.03
N GLY A 150 59.65 17.97 -6.96
CA GLY A 150 60.65 17.63 -7.97
C GLY A 150 60.50 18.35 -9.32
N ASP A 151 61.37 19.33 -9.53
CA ASP A 151 61.93 19.88 -10.78
C ASP A 151 61.14 19.78 -12.12
N LYS A 152 60.91 20.96 -12.72
CA LYS A 152 60.68 21.17 -14.16
C LYS A 152 62.02 21.04 -14.92
N PRO A 153 62.06 20.55 -16.19
CA PRO A 153 61.74 21.44 -17.32
C PRO A 153 61.08 20.81 -18.59
N ASP A 154 60.34 21.69 -19.27
CA ASP A 154 60.04 21.84 -20.71
C ASP A 154 59.45 20.68 -21.54
N SER A 155 58.21 20.84 -22.02
CA SER A 155 57.91 21.25 -23.41
C SER A 155 56.44 21.03 -23.83
N ALA A 156 55.86 22.09 -24.42
CA ALA A 156 54.74 22.14 -25.38
C ALA A 156 53.40 21.46 -25.02
N VAL A 157 52.49 22.22 -24.39
CA VAL A 157 51.05 21.94 -24.39
C VAL A 157 50.38 22.80 -25.46
N VAL A 158 49.57 22.18 -26.31
CA VAL A 158 48.78 22.84 -27.36
C VAL A 158 47.56 23.48 -26.70
N ASP A 159 47.42 24.80 -26.76
CA ASP A 159 46.25 25.51 -26.25
C ASP A 159 45.01 25.16 -27.07
N ALA A 160 44.18 24.26 -26.55
CA ALA A 160 42.83 24.06 -27.03
C ALA A 160 41.94 25.16 -26.42
N GLU A 161 41.43 26.06 -27.26
CA GLU A 161 40.49 27.10 -26.82
C GLU A 161 39.24 26.44 -26.23
N PHE A 162 39.05 26.64 -24.92
CA PHE A 162 37.92 26.15 -24.16
C PHE A 162 36.68 26.93 -24.59
N ARG A 163 35.76 26.27 -25.30
CA ARG A 163 34.48 26.88 -25.66
C ARG A 163 33.54 26.74 -24.46
N GLU A 164 33.34 27.83 -23.73
CA GLU A 164 32.38 27.88 -22.63
C GLU A 164 30.98 27.53 -23.14
N VAL A 165 30.41 26.45 -22.60
CA VAL A 165 28.97 26.17 -22.73
C VAL A 165 28.21 27.08 -21.76
N PRO A 166 27.13 27.75 -22.19
CA PRO A 166 26.37 28.62 -21.31
C PRO A 166 25.86 27.87 -20.07
N LYS A 167 26.15 28.41 -18.88
CA LYS A 167 25.53 27.92 -17.64
C LYS A 167 24.02 28.12 -17.75
N LEU A 168 23.25 27.04 -17.61
CA LEU A 168 21.80 27.11 -17.45
C LEU A 168 21.56 27.92 -16.15
N GLY A 169 20.83 29.03 -16.26
CA GLY A 169 20.80 30.09 -15.25
C GLY A 169 20.47 29.61 -13.84
N ASP A 170 20.97 30.36 -12.85
CA ASP A 170 20.68 30.15 -11.43
C ASP A 170 19.15 30.09 -11.26
N GLY A 171 18.66 29.07 -10.56
CA GLY A 171 17.23 28.83 -10.34
C GLY A 171 16.49 30.03 -9.69
N PRO A 172 15.18 29.92 -9.46
CA PRO A 172 14.42 30.99 -8.83
C PRO A 172 15.05 31.42 -7.51
N THR A 173 15.18 32.74 -7.35
CA THR A 173 15.73 33.36 -6.14
C THR A 173 14.84 33.10 -4.93
N GLN A 174 15.41 33.12 -3.72
CA GLN A 174 14.65 32.97 -2.49
C GLN A 174 13.49 33.97 -2.38
N ALA A 175 13.69 35.20 -2.84
CA ALA A 175 12.62 36.22 -2.87
C ALA A 175 11.41 35.80 -3.73
N GLN A 176 11.66 35.13 -4.86
CA GLN A 176 10.58 34.63 -5.73
C GLN A 176 9.87 33.42 -5.09
N ILE A 177 10.60 32.57 -4.38
CA ILE A 177 10.04 31.44 -3.63
C ILE A 177 9.11 31.96 -2.52
N ASP A 178 9.57 32.96 -1.77
CA ASP A 178 8.80 33.57 -0.68
C ASP A 178 7.54 34.28 -1.19
N GLU A 179 7.64 34.97 -2.33
CA GLU A 179 6.50 35.61 -3.00
C GLU A 179 5.42 34.59 -3.38
N GLN A 180 5.82 33.46 -3.98
CA GLN A 180 4.87 32.42 -4.37
C GLN A 180 4.24 31.74 -3.16
N HIS A 181 4.99 31.56 -2.09
CA HIS A 181 4.45 31.07 -0.82
C HIS A 181 3.36 32.00 -0.26
N GLN A 182 3.58 33.32 -0.30
CA GLN A 182 2.56 34.29 0.11
C GLN A 182 1.34 34.27 -0.83
N ALA A 183 1.56 34.16 -2.14
CA ALA A 183 0.48 34.03 -3.11
C ALA A 183 -0.39 32.78 -2.86
N GLY A 184 0.22 31.66 -2.46
CA GLY A 184 -0.48 30.45 -2.05
C GLY A 184 -1.35 30.63 -0.81
N ARG A 185 -0.81 31.30 0.23
CA ARG A 185 -1.57 31.68 1.43
C ARG A 185 -2.75 32.59 1.08
N GLN A 186 -2.56 33.57 0.20
CA GLN A 186 -3.62 34.47 -0.22
C GLN A 186 -4.71 33.75 -1.02
N ALA A 187 -4.34 32.87 -1.95
CA ALA A 187 -5.30 32.08 -2.72
C ALA A 187 -6.14 31.17 -1.81
N ALA A 188 -5.52 30.58 -0.78
CA ALA A 188 -6.22 29.84 0.26
C ALA A 188 -7.22 30.74 1.01
N ALA A 189 -6.80 31.96 1.39
CA ALA A 189 -7.66 32.96 2.02
C ALA A 189 -8.87 33.38 1.18
N GLU A 190 -8.70 33.40 -0.14
CA GLU A 190 -9.77 33.67 -1.11
C GLU A 190 -10.66 32.44 -1.40
N GLY A 191 -10.35 31.28 -0.81
CA GLY A 191 -11.12 30.04 -0.96
C GLY A 191 -10.87 29.26 -2.25
N LYS A 192 -9.77 29.56 -2.96
CA LYS A 192 -9.40 28.87 -4.20
C LYS A 192 -8.89 27.45 -3.91
N PRO A 193 -9.23 26.45 -4.74
CA PRO A 193 -8.73 25.08 -4.57
C PRO A 193 -7.24 24.97 -4.93
N GLU A 194 -6.54 23.97 -4.36
CA GLU A 194 -5.11 23.70 -4.64
C GLU A 194 -4.82 23.52 -6.15
N SER A 195 -5.80 23.05 -6.93
CA SER A 195 -5.70 22.89 -8.39
C SER A 195 -5.56 24.20 -9.17
N GLU A 196 -5.80 25.35 -8.54
CA GLU A 196 -5.57 26.67 -9.13
C GLU A 196 -4.13 27.17 -8.98
N CYS A 197 -3.21 26.32 -8.49
CA CYS A 197 -1.78 26.63 -8.52
C CYS A 197 -1.35 27.00 -9.95
N PRO A 198 -0.78 28.20 -10.17
CA PRO A 198 -0.40 28.63 -11.51
C PRO A 198 0.73 27.75 -12.09
N VAL A 199 0.77 27.62 -13.42
CA VAL A 199 1.83 26.88 -14.10
C VAL A 199 3.12 27.72 -14.12
N MET A 200 4.10 27.32 -13.31
CA MET A 200 5.39 28.00 -13.15
C MET A 200 6.53 26.98 -12.95
N ALA A 201 7.75 27.44 -12.71
CA ALA A 201 8.88 26.57 -12.39
C ALA A 201 8.56 25.69 -11.17
N GLY A 202 9.03 24.43 -11.17
CA GLY A 202 8.63 23.43 -10.16
C GLY A 202 8.85 23.90 -8.72
N GLU A 203 9.98 24.55 -8.44
CA GLU A 203 10.32 25.10 -7.12
C GLU A 203 9.35 26.18 -6.66
N LEU A 204 8.87 27.02 -7.59
CA LEU A 204 7.89 28.08 -7.32
C LEU A 204 6.48 27.51 -7.09
N CYS A 205 6.06 26.49 -7.85
CA CYS A 205 4.81 25.76 -7.62
C CYS A 205 4.79 25.13 -6.23
N ILE A 206 5.89 24.49 -5.83
CA ILE A 206 6.02 23.86 -4.51
C ILE A 206 5.86 24.91 -3.40
N ALA A 207 6.49 26.08 -3.56
CA ALA A 207 6.37 27.17 -2.62
C ALA A 207 4.92 27.67 -2.48
N TRP A 208 4.21 27.83 -3.59
CA TRP A 208 2.80 28.21 -3.60
C TRP A 208 1.91 27.18 -2.88
N VAL A 209 2.06 25.89 -3.20
CA VAL A 209 1.27 24.82 -2.57
C VAL A 209 1.55 24.73 -1.08
N LYS A 210 2.80 24.94 -0.66
CA LYS A 210 3.18 24.96 0.76
C LYS A 210 2.45 26.09 1.50
N GLY A 211 2.45 27.30 0.94
CA GLY A 211 1.73 28.43 1.53
C GLY A 211 0.22 28.19 1.63
N TRP A 212 -0.38 27.60 0.59
CA TRP A 212 -1.80 27.25 0.58
C TRP A 212 -2.17 26.26 1.70
N LYS A 213 -1.32 25.23 1.93
CA LYS A 213 -1.53 24.22 2.97
C LYS A 213 -1.36 24.79 4.37
N GLU A 214 -0.32 25.58 4.62
CA GLU A 214 -0.06 26.21 5.91
C GLU A 214 -1.24 27.08 6.37
N TRP A 215 -1.85 27.86 5.46
CA TRP A 215 -3.03 28.66 5.80
C TRP A 215 -4.23 27.79 6.24
N HIS A 216 -4.47 26.66 5.59
CA HIS A 216 -5.55 25.73 5.98
C HIS A 216 -5.26 25.03 7.32
N GLU A 217 -4.00 24.74 7.60
CA GLU A 217 -3.54 24.22 8.89
C GLU A 217 -3.72 25.25 10.00
N GLU A 218 -3.41 26.53 9.73
CA GLU A 218 -3.62 27.67 10.64
C GLU A 218 -5.11 27.96 10.87
N GLN A 219 -5.95 27.92 9.83
CA GLN A 219 -7.41 28.06 9.96
C GLN A 219 -8.07 26.93 10.74
N THR A 220 -7.58 25.69 10.58
CA THR A 220 -8.04 24.57 11.41
C THR A 220 -7.54 24.65 12.85
N ALA A 221 -6.49 25.43 13.13
CA ALA A 221 -6.00 25.70 14.49
C ALA A 221 -6.70 26.90 15.17
N SER A 222 -7.24 27.86 14.40
CA SER A 222 -7.78 29.14 14.89
C SER A 222 -9.30 29.18 15.11
N GLY A 223 -9.98 28.03 15.12
CA GLY A 223 -11.28 27.91 15.79
C GLY A 223 -12.53 27.93 14.91
N ASN A 224 -12.43 27.71 13.59
CA ASN A 224 -13.56 27.09 12.91
C ASN A 224 -13.65 25.65 13.42
N GLU A 225 -14.65 25.35 14.26
CA GLU A 225 -14.88 24.00 14.78
C GLU A 225 -14.80 23.01 13.63
N ASP A 226 -13.90 22.02 13.77
CA ASP A 226 -13.73 21.00 12.75
C ASP A 226 -15.12 20.42 12.40
N PRO A 227 -15.53 20.36 11.12
CA PRO A 227 -16.85 19.88 10.75
C PRO A 227 -17.19 18.48 11.29
N LEU A 228 -16.16 17.69 11.64
CA LEU A 228 -16.30 16.36 12.23
C LEU A 228 -16.43 16.39 13.76
N TYR A 229 -16.22 17.52 14.42
CA TYR A 229 -16.20 17.66 15.87
C TYR A 229 -17.47 17.11 16.53
N ALA A 230 -18.65 17.55 16.08
CA ALA A 230 -19.94 17.11 16.63
C ALA A 230 -20.16 15.59 16.46
N GLN A 231 -19.68 15.02 15.35
CA GLN A 231 -19.79 13.58 15.09
C GLN A 231 -18.83 12.77 15.97
N VAL A 232 -17.63 13.31 16.19
CA VAL A 232 -16.62 12.70 17.06
C VAL A 232 -17.07 12.78 18.51
N GLU A 233 -17.65 13.89 18.96
CA GLU A 233 -18.24 14.03 20.31
C GLU A 233 -19.30 12.94 20.56
N ALA A 234 -20.24 12.77 19.62
CA ALA A 234 -21.29 11.75 19.72
C ALA A 234 -20.72 10.32 19.79
N PHE A 235 -19.76 10.00 18.91
CA PHE A 235 -19.07 8.71 18.90
C PHE A 235 -18.33 8.43 20.21
N VAL A 236 -17.67 9.44 20.76
CA VAL A 236 -16.94 9.34 22.02
C VAL A 236 -17.90 9.09 23.18
N ILE A 237 -19.00 9.83 23.26
CA ILE A 237 -20.05 9.62 24.28
C ILE A 237 -20.63 8.20 24.18
N GLU A 238 -20.83 7.68 22.98
CA GLU A 238 -21.33 6.32 22.77
C GLU A 238 -20.35 5.24 23.26
N GLN A 239 -19.08 5.33 22.85
CA GLN A 239 -18.06 4.32 23.16
C GLN A 239 -17.57 4.36 24.61
N GLN A 240 -17.71 5.50 25.30
CA GLN A 240 -17.25 5.75 26.68
C GLN A 240 -15.73 5.57 26.93
N LYS A 241 -14.98 5.12 25.92
CA LYS A 241 -13.52 5.11 25.86
C LYS A 241 -13.09 5.56 24.47
N VAL A 242 -12.10 6.43 24.39
CA VAL A 242 -11.56 6.90 23.11
C VAL A 242 -10.04 6.96 23.14
N SER A 243 -9.43 6.64 21.99
CA SER A 243 -8.01 6.91 21.71
C SER A 243 -7.90 7.61 20.36
N ILE A 244 -6.78 8.28 20.12
CA ILE A 244 -6.51 8.98 18.84
C ILE A 244 -6.65 8.00 17.66
N SER A 245 -6.11 6.78 17.80
CA SER A 245 -6.18 5.74 16.77
C SER A 245 -7.60 5.21 16.50
N SER A 246 -8.50 5.27 17.48
CA SER A 246 -9.92 4.91 17.29
C SER A 246 -10.65 5.98 16.47
N VAL A 247 -10.38 7.27 16.73
CA VAL A 247 -10.93 8.38 15.95
C VAL A 247 -10.41 8.36 14.51
N GLN A 248 -9.11 8.08 14.30
CA GLN A 248 -8.53 7.94 12.96
C GLN A 248 -9.23 6.88 12.11
N ARG A 249 -9.50 5.70 12.69
CA ARG A 249 -10.13 4.58 11.99
C ARG A 249 -11.60 4.84 11.71
N GLN A 250 -12.32 5.40 12.68
CA GLN A 250 -13.76 5.65 12.55
C GLN A 250 -14.08 6.75 11.53
N PHE A 251 -13.32 7.85 11.56
CA PHE A 251 -13.58 9.03 10.73
C PHE A 251 -12.65 9.14 9.51
N LYS A 252 -11.74 8.18 9.33
CA LYS A 252 -10.76 8.12 8.21
C LYS A 252 -9.96 9.41 8.07
N ILE A 253 -9.49 9.95 9.19
CA ILE A 253 -8.70 11.19 9.25
C ILE A 253 -7.25 10.92 9.66
N GLY A 254 -6.34 11.80 9.25
CA GLY A 254 -4.92 11.75 9.62
C GLY A 254 -4.69 11.94 11.14
N TYR A 255 -3.54 11.49 11.62
CA TYR A 255 -3.18 11.50 13.05
C TYR A 255 -3.29 12.89 13.69
N ASN A 256 -2.70 13.91 13.07
CA ASN A 256 -2.71 15.29 13.60
C ASN A 256 -4.12 15.84 13.76
N ARG A 257 -5.02 15.52 12.82
CA ARG A 257 -6.43 15.95 12.89
C ARG A 257 -7.18 15.23 14.01
N ALA A 258 -6.98 13.92 14.15
CA ALA A 258 -7.57 13.14 15.24
C ALA A 258 -7.05 13.57 16.62
N ALA A 259 -5.75 13.84 16.75
CA ALA A 259 -5.13 14.33 17.98
C ALA A 259 -5.74 15.66 18.42
N ARG A 260 -5.83 16.64 17.50
CA ARG A 260 -6.46 17.94 17.76
C ARG A 260 -7.93 17.82 18.19
N LEU A 261 -8.70 16.97 17.51
CA LEU A 261 -10.10 16.72 17.87
C LEU A 261 -10.25 16.16 19.29
N VAL A 262 -9.37 15.22 19.67
CA VAL A 262 -9.37 14.62 21.01
C VAL A 262 -8.90 15.62 22.08
N GLU A 263 -7.93 16.47 21.78
CA GLU A 263 -7.49 17.57 22.66
C GLU A 263 -8.59 18.62 22.86
N LEU A 264 -9.35 18.95 21.83
CA LEU A 264 -10.51 19.83 21.94
C LEU A 264 -11.62 19.22 22.82
N LEU A 265 -11.81 17.90 22.77
CA LEU A 265 -12.75 17.20 23.66
C LEU A 265 -12.28 17.22 25.12
N ASP A 266 -10.97 17.15 25.36
CA ASP A 266 -10.37 17.26 26.70
C ASP A 266 -10.56 18.68 27.25
N ALA A 267 -10.23 19.69 26.43
CA ALA A 267 -10.40 21.11 26.77
C ALA A 267 -11.86 21.50 27.08
N LYS A 268 -12.84 20.87 26.41
CA LYS A 268 -14.27 21.06 26.69
C LYS A 268 -14.82 20.15 27.80
N GLY A 269 -13.98 19.35 28.46
CA GLY A 269 -14.36 18.49 29.58
C GLY A 269 -15.21 17.28 29.19
N ILE A 270 -15.15 16.82 27.94
CA ILE A 270 -15.87 15.64 27.45
C ILE A 270 -15.08 14.36 27.74
N VAL A 271 -13.75 14.42 27.69
CA VAL A 271 -12.84 13.30 27.98
C VAL A 271 -11.86 13.66 29.08
N SER A 272 -11.31 12.65 29.76
CA SER A 272 -10.27 12.82 30.76
C SER A 272 -8.91 13.10 30.12
N ALA A 273 -7.96 13.48 30.96
CA ALA A 273 -6.53 13.38 30.66
C ALA A 273 -6.17 11.96 30.18
N MET A 274 -5.08 11.89 29.41
CA MET A 274 -4.56 10.64 28.87
C MET A 274 -4.18 9.67 29.99
N ASP A 275 -4.69 8.44 29.91
CA ASP A 275 -4.31 7.32 30.78
C ASP A 275 -2.96 6.73 30.33
N SER A 276 -2.34 5.94 31.19
CA SER A 276 -1.10 5.20 30.99
C SER A 276 -1.07 4.35 29.70
N ASP A 277 -2.22 3.86 29.23
CA ASP A 277 -2.36 3.08 27.99
C ASP A 277 -2.60 3.94 26.72
N GLY A 278 -2.49 5.28 26.82
CA GLY A 278 -2.76 6.21 25.72
C GLY A 278 -4.25 6.37 25.36
N GLY A 279 -5.14 5.79 26.17
CA GLY A 279 -6.59 5.97 26.10
C GLY A 279 -7.09 7.13 26.96
N ARG A 280 -8.33 7.57 26.72
CA ARG A 280 -9.03 8.58 27.52
C ARG A 280 -10.42 8.07 27.89
N THR A 281 -10.86 8.36 29.11
CA THR A 281 -12.18 8.00 29.62
C THR A 281 -13.15 9.16 29.40
N VAL A 282 -14.41 8.86 29.09
CA VAL A 282 -15.41 9.90 28.80
C VAL A 282 -16.08 10.35 30.08
N LEU A 283 -16.15 11.66 30.29
CA LEU A 283 -16.69 12.28 31.50
C LEU A 283 -18.19 12.57 31.41
N ARG A 284 -18.77 12.58 30.20
CA ARG A 284 -20.22 12.66 30.01
C ARG A 284 -20.88 11.27 30.07
N PRO A 285 -21.99 11.12 30.82
CA PRO A 285 -22.79 9.90 30.80
C PRO A 285 -23.45 9.69 29.43
N ARG A 286 -23.68 8.44 29.04
CA ARG A 286 -24.54 8.12 27.88
C ARG A 286 -25.93 8.66 28.18
N GLY A 287 -26.43 9.59 27.36
CA GLY A 287 -27.74 10.20 27.57
C GLY A 287 -28.84 9.13 27.68
N THR A 288 -29.55 9.13 28.81
CA THR A 288 -30.83 8.44 28.97
C THR A 288 -31.87 9.14 28.10
N GLN A 289 -32.17 8.59 26.92
CA GLN A 289 -33.46 8.86 26.30
C GLN A 289 -34.52 8.02 27.01
N GLY A 290 -35.37 8.67 27.80
CA GLY A 290 -36.60 8.09 28.34
C GLY A 290 -36.82 8.37 29.82
N GLU A 291 -37.45 9.50 30.14
CA GLU A 291 -38.47 9.67 31.19
C GLU A 291 -38.96 11.14 31.16
N GLU A 292 -39.86 11.43 30.22
CA GLU A 292 -40.85 12.51 30.40
C GLU A 292 -42.06 11.88 31.10
N SER A 293 -42.38 12.40 32.29
CA SER A 293 -43.69 12.25 32.95
C SER A 293 -44.61 13.39 32.53
#